data_AF-A0A1J5U8U0-F1
#
_entry.id   AF-A0A1J5U8U0-F1
#
_cell.length_a   1.000
_cell.length_b   1.000
_cell.length_c   1.000
_cell.angle_alpha   90.00
_cell.angle_beta   90.00
_cell.angle_gamma   90.00
#
_symmetry.space_group_name_H-M   'P 1'
#
loop_
_entity.id
_entity.type
_entity.pdbx_description
1 polymer ?
#
loop_
_entity_poly.entity_id
_entity_poly.type
_entity_poly.pdbx_seq_one_letter_code
_entity_poly.pdbx_strand_id
1 'polypeptide(L)'
;MSKKNQKWLTKKTKEERAKKYKKSDFYKAIIRPSLRKNREDREVQENGFAITDHAVFRYYERVKEIDMESLKKEIVPESVQAFICAQKNGEISVYSGGEKYRLKFANKKVITIKR
;
A
#
# COMPACT_ATOMS: atom_id res chain seq x y z
N MET A 1 -26.25 14.55 -18.50
CA MET A 1 -24.97 14.14 -19.13
C MET A 1 -24.45 12.85 -18.48
N SER A 2 -24.13 11.83 -19.26
CA SER A 2 -23.82 10.47 -18.79
C SER A 2 -22.51 10.40 -17.99
N LYS A 3 -22.52 9.68 -16.85
CA LYS A 3 -21.36 9.43 -15.95
C LYS A 3 -20.14 8.84 -16.69
N LYS A 4 -20.35 8.21 -17.86
CA LYS A 4 -19.26 7.66 -18.70
C LYS A 4 -18.35 8.76 -19.28
N ASN A 5 -18.87 9.95 -19.60
CA ASN A 5 -18.09 11.04 -20.21
C ASN A 5 -17.19 11.78 -19.20
N GLN A 6 -17.62 11.91 -17.93
CA GLN A 6 -16.80 12.51 -16.86
C GLN A 6 -15.55 11.68 -16.54
N LYS A 7 -15.64 10.34 -16.65
CA LYS A 7 -14.52 9.42 -16.33
C LYS A 7 -13.40 9.47 -17.39
N TRP A 8 -13.74 9.77 -18.65
CA TRP A 8 -12.77 9.93 -19.74
C TRP A 8 -12.05 11.29 -19.69
N LEU A 9 -12.78 12.37 -19.41
CA LEU A 9 -12.22 13.71 -19.25
C LEU A 9 -11.25 13.79 -18.05
N THR A 10 -11.55 13.09 -16.95
CA THR A 10 -10.65 12.99 -15.79
C THR A 10 -9.40 12.12 -16.06
N LYS A 11 -9.44 11.20 -17.02
CA LYS A 11 -8.29 10.39 -17.44
C LYS A 11 -7.32 11.19 -18.31
N LYS A 12 -7.82 11.87 -19.36
CA LYS A 12 -7.01 12.74 -20.24
C LYS A 12 -6.30 13.85 -19.46
N THR A 13 -7.01 14.52 -18.56
CA THR A 13 -6.43 15.58 -17.70
C THR A 13 -5.37 15.05 -16.73
N LYS A 14 -5.51 13.81 -16.24
CA LYS A 14 -4.47 13.14 -15.42
C LYS A 14 -3.24 12.79 -16.24
N GLU A 15 -3.40 12.31 -17.48
CA GLU A 15 -2.30 11.99 -18.39
C GLU A 15 -1.51 13.23 -18.84
N GLU A 16 -2.19 14.34 -19.10
CA GLU A 16 -1.57 15.63 -19.44
C GLU A 16 -0.82 16.23 -18.25
N ARG A 17 -1.41 16.21 -17.05
CA ARG A 17 -0.71 16.56 -15.80
C ARG A 17 0.51 15.65 -15.58
N ALA A 18 0.36 14.36 -15.85
CA ALA A 18 1.45 13.39 -15.76
C ALA A 18 2.62 13.72 -16.68
N LYS A 19 2.37 14.14 -17.93
CA LYS A 19 3.41 14.60 -18.86
C LYS A 19 4.10 15.89 -18.37
N LYS A 20 3.33 16.87 -17.88
CA LYS A 20 3.86 18.16 -17.39
C LYS A 20 4.81 17.99 -16.21
N TYR A 21 4.51 17.08 -15.30
CA TYR A 21 5.32 16.85 -14.10
C TYR A 21 6.30 15.68 -14.23
N LYS A 22 6.46 15.07 -15.41
CA LYS A 22 7.28 13.85 -15.62
C LYS A 22 8.71 13.94 -15.09
N LYS A 23 9.31 15.15 -15.08
CA LYS A 23 10.66 15.42 -14.57
C LYS A 23 10.70 15.88 -13.10
N SER A 24 9.57 16.25 -12.50
CA SER A 24 9.47 16.72 -11.12
C SER A 24 9.69 15.57 -10.13
N ASP A 25 10.44 15.83 -9.07
CA ASP A 25 10.72 14.83 -8.05
C ASP A 25 9.47 14.36 -7.30
N PHE A 26 8.45 15.23 -7.21
CA PHE A 26 7.13 14.88 -6.68
C PHE A 26 6.44 13.80 -7.55
N TYR A 27 6.50 13.95 -8.87
CA TYR A 27 5.92 12.98 -9.79
C TYR A 27 6.71 11.67 -9.82
N LYS A 28 8.06 11.73 -9.81
CA LYS A 28 8.92 10.55 -9.70
C LYS A 28 8.65 9.78 -8.40
N ALA A 29 8.37 10.46 -7.29
CA ALA A 29 8.02 9.84 -6.02
C ALA A 29 6.64 9.14 -6.05
N ILE A 30 5.66 9.69 -6.77
CA ILE A 30 4.32 9.12 -6.92
C ILE A 30 4.30 7.94 -7.91
N ILE A 31 5.09 8.02 -8.98
CA ILE A 31 5.11 7.02 -10.05
C ILE A 31 5.98 5.81 -9.72
N ARG A 32 6.89 5.91 -8.74
CA ARG A 32 7.76 4.81 -8.36
C ARG A 32 6.91 3.54 -8.19
N PRO A 33 7.07 2.54 -9.06
CA PRO A 33 6.32 1.31 -8.93
C PRO A 33 6.66 0.73 -7.56
N SER A 34 5.62 0.42 -6.79
CA SER A 34 5.82 -0.27 -5.52
C SER A 34 6.61 -1.56 -5.77
N LEU A 35 7.41 -2.00 -4.80
CA LEU A 35 8.17 -3.25 -4.92
C LEU A 35 7.28 -4.42 -5.39
N ARG A 36 6.02 -4.42 -4.96
CA ARG A 36 4.99 -5.35 -5.40
C ARG A 36 4.70 -5.28 -6.90
N LYS A 37 4.50 -4.09 -7.46
CA LYS A 37 4.20 -3.92 -8.88
C LYS A 37 5.37 -4.39 -9.76
N ASN A 38 6.61 -4.11 -9.34
CA ASN A 38 7.78 -4.63 -10.04
C ASN A 38 7.87 -6.16 -10.02
N ARG A 39 7.47 -6.80 -8.91
CA ARG A 39 7.41 -8.26 -8.81
C ARG A 39 6.37 -8.83 -9.78
N GLU A 40 5.15 -8.29 -9.74
CA GLU A 40 4.04 -8.70 -10.60
C GLU A 40 4.40 -8.49 -12.09
N ASP A 41 4.96 -7.34 -12.46
CA ASP A 41 5.39 -7.05 -13.83
C ASP A 41 6.49 -8.03 -14.31
N ARG A 42 7.42 -8.43 -13.43
CA ARG A 42 8.44 -9.45 -13.73
C ARG A 42 7.83 -10.84 -13.92
N GLU A 43 6.93 -11.25 -13.04
CA GLU A 43 6.24 -12.54 -13.16
C GLU A 43 5.43 -12.65 -14.46
N VAL A 44 4.77 -11.56 -14.89
CA VAL A 44 4.09 -11.51 -16.19
C VAL A 44 5.08 -11.68 -17.34
N GLN A 45 6.26 -11.04 -17.27
CA GLN A 45 7.27 -11.17 -18.32
C GLN A 45 7.86 -12.58 -18.42
N GLU A 46 8.12 -13.23 -17.28
CA GLU A 46 8.74 -14.54 -17.22
C GLU A 46 7.75 -15.68 -17.52
N ASN A 47 6.53 -15.59 -16.98
CA ASN A 47 5.56 -16.70 -16.96
C ASN A 47 4.29 -16.43 -17.77
N GLY A 48 4.11 -15.23 -18.33
CA GLY A 48 2.92 -14.82 -19.09
C GLY A 48 1.72 -14.40 -18.23
N PHE A 49 1.78 -14.61 -16.92
CA PHE A 49 0.78 -14.18 -15.95
C PHE A 49 1.43 -13.90 -14.59
N ALA A 50 0.78 -13.09 -13.76
CA ALA A 50 1.19 -12.87 -12.37
C ALA A 50 0.06 -13.26 -11.42
N ILE A 51 0.43 -13.96 -10.35
CA ILE A 51 -0.52 -14.35 -9.31
C ILE A 51 -0.42 -13.33 -8.19
N THR A 52 -1.51 -12.58 -7.99
CA THR A 52 -1.58 -11.64 -6.87
C THR A 52 -1.70 -12.39 -5.54
N ASP A 53 -1.16 -11.81 -4.47
CA ASP A 53 -1.28 -12.40 -3.11
C ASP A 53 -2.77 -12.63 -2.73
N HIS A 54 -3.68 -11.77 -3.20
CA HIS A 54 -5.12 -11.96 -2.99
C HIS A 54 -5.64 -13.23 -3.67
N ALA A 55 -5.19 -13.52 -4.89
CA ALA A 55 -5.59 -14.72 -5.61
C ALA A 55 -5.08 -15.99 -4.90
N VAL A 56 -3.86 -15.94 -4.36
CA VAL A 56 -3.29 -17.03 -3.54
C VAL A 56 -4.16 -17.29 -2.31
N PHE A 57 -4.51 -16.23 -1.55
CA PHE A 57 -5.37 -16.39 -0.37
C PHE A 57 -6.73 -16.98 -0.71
N ARG A 58 -7.36 -16.51 -1.80
CA ARG A 58 -8.66 -17.03 -2.25
C ARG A 58 -8.62 -18.50 -2.66
N TYR A 59 -7.52 -18.94 -3.28
CA TYR A 59 -7.35 -20.34 -3.64
C TYR A 59 -7.29 -21.22 -2.39
N TYR A 60 -6.51 -20.84 -1.37
CA TYR A 60 -6.43 -21.60 -0.13
C TYR A 60 -7.76 -21.62 0.64
N GLU A 61 -8.49 -20.50 0.69
CA GLU A 61 -9.82 -20.45 1.31
C GLU A 61 -10.83 -21.38 0.60
N ARG A 62 -10.89 -21.33 -0.74
CA ARG A 62 -12.00 -21.92 -1.51
C ARG A 62 -11.73 -23.32 -2.03
N VAL A 63 -10.49 -23.61 -2.40
CA VAL A 63 -10.10 -24.87 -3.06
C VAL A 63 -9.49 -25.82 -2.05
N LYS A 64 -8.71 -25.30 -1.10
CA LYS A 64 -8.08 -26.10 -0.04
C LYS A 64 -8.89 -26.09 1.26
N GLU A 65 -9.98 -25.33 1.31
CA GLU A 65 -10.88 -25.20 2.48
C GLU A 65 -10.14 -24.87 3.78
N ILE A 66 -9.03 -24.13 3.66
CA ILE A 66 -8.23 -23.70 4.80
C ILE A 66 -8.93 -22.50 5.45
N ASP A 67 -9.11 -22.56 6.76
CA ASP A 67 -9.56 -21.42 7.56
C ASP A 67 -8.44 -20.36 7.65
N MET A 68 -8.34 -19.55 6.61
CA MET A 68 -7.40 -18.44 6.54
C MET A 68 -7.70 -17.35 7.57
N GLU A 69 -8.90 -17.29 8.14
CA GLU A 69 -9.25 -16.27 9.12
C GLU A 69 -8.71 -16.62 10.50
N SER A 70 -8.80 -17.89 10.90
CA SER A 70 -8.11 -18.41 12.08
C SER A 70 -6.59 -18.23 11.99
N LEU A 71 -5.98 -18.61 10.85
CA LEU A 71 -4.54 -18.43 10.63
C LEU A 71 -4.10 -16.96 10.72
N LYS A 72 -4.90 -16.02 10.18
CA LYS A 72 -4.60 -14.59 10.30
C LYS A 72 -4.59 -14.13 11.75
N LYS A 73 -5.53 -14.62 12.58
CA LYS A 73 -5.60 -14.29 14.01
C LYS A 73 -4.45 -14.87 14.81
N GLU A 74 -3.97 -16.05 14.43
CA GLU A 74 -2.80 -16.69 15.03
C GLU A 74 -1.50 -15.94 14.70
N ILE A 75 -1.32 -15.55 13.44
CA ILE A 75 -0.13 -14.82 12.97
C ILE A 75 -0.12 -13.38 13.46
N VAL A 76 -1.28 -12.70 13.45
CA VAL A 76 -1.43 -11.32 13.87
C VAL A 76 -2.49 -11.24 14.97
N PRO A 77 -2.08 -11.24 16.25
CA PRO A 77 -3.00 -11.10 17.37
C PRO A 77 -3.83 -9.81 17.28
N GLU A 78 -5.05 -9.83 17.81
CA GLU A 78 -5.97 -8.69 17.77
C GLU A 78 -5.36 -7.41 18.36
N SER A 79 -4.50 -7.52 19.38
CA SER A 79 -3.79 -6.39 19.97
C SER A 79 -2.84 -5.70 18.98
N VAL A 80 -2.16 -6.48 18.15
CA VAL A 80 -1.27 -5.98 17.08
C VAL A 80 -2.09 -5.40 15.93
N GLN A 81 -3.20 -6.04 15.57
CA GLN A 81 -4.09 -5.54 14.54
C GLN A 81 -4.73 -4.20 14.93
N ALA A 82 -5.24 -4.09 16.16
CA ALA A 82 -5.76 -2.85 16.72
C ALA A 82 -4.69 -1.76 16.76
N PHE A 83 -3.46 -2.11 17.14
CA PHE A 83 -2.32 -1.20 17.09
C PHE A 83 -2.05 -0.71 15.66
N ILE A 84 -1.91 -1.61 14.68
CA ILE A 84 -1.64 -1.24 13.29
C ILE A 84 -2.78 -0.37 12.71
N CYS A 85 -4.04 -0.73 12.97
CA CYS A 85 -5.20 0.04 12.50
C CYS A 85 -5.31 1.42 13.15
N ALA A 86 -4.88 1.57 14.41
CA ALA A 86 -4.85 2.85 15.10
C ALA A 86 -3.73 3.78 14.58
N GLN A 87 -2.63 3.24 14.08
CA GLN A 87 -1.48 4.01 13.57
C GLN A 87 -1.60 4.24 12.06
N LYS A 88 -1.90 5.47 11.63
CA LYS A 88 -1.94 5.82 10.20
C LYS A 88 -0.54 5.71 9.58
N ASN A 89 -0.39 4.95 8.48
CA ASN A 89 0.79 4.94 7.59
C ASN A 89 2.17 5.01 8.29
N GLY A 90 2.39 4.21 9.33
CA GLY A 90 3.67 4.14 10.03
C GLY A 90 4.00 5.35 10.90
N GLU A 91 2.99 6.15 11.29
CA GLU A 91 3.10 7.20 12.30
C GLU A 91 2.68 6.66 13.67
N ILE A 92 3.64 6.35 14.56
CA ILE A 92 3.35 5.93 15.95
C ILE A 92 3.41 7.15 16.87
N SER A 93 2.34 7.42 17.61
CA SER A 93 2.37 8.46 18.65
C SER A 93 3.00 7.91 19.94
N VAL A 94 4.08 8.53 20.41
CA VAL A 94 4.79 8.13 21.64
C VAL A 94 4.87 9.34 22.58
N TYR A 95 4.71 9.11 23.88
CA TYR A 95 4.88 10.14 24.90
C TYR A 95 6.20 9.90 25.63
N SER A 96 7.03 10.94 25.78
CA SER A 96 8.26 10.89 26.56
C SER A 96 8.46 12.22 27.28
N GLY A 97 8.66 12.19 28.60
CA GLY A 97 8.87 13.41 29.39
C GLY A 97 7.71 14.42 29.34
N GLY A 98 6.47 13.98 29.16
CA GLY A 98 5.30 14.87 29.03
C GLY A 98 5.08 15.44 27.62
N GLU A 99 5.98 15.18 26.68
CA GLU A 99 5.88 15.66 25.30
C GLU A 99 5.41 14.55 24.34
N LYS A 100 4.61 14.94 23.34
CA LYS A 100 4.08 14.02 22.33
C LYS A 100 5.01 13.99 21.11
N TYR A 101 5.45 12.80 20.75
CA TYR A 101 6.28 12.54 19.58
C TYR A 101 5.52 11.69 18.57
N ARG A 102 5.92 11.80 17.30
CA ARG A 102 5.49 10.95 16.19
C ARG A 102 6.69 10.22 15.62
N LEU A 103 6.72 8.91 15.73
CA LEU A 103 7.71 8.07 15.05
C LEU A 103 7.24 7.76 13.64
N LYS A 104 8.09 8.00 12.65
CA LYS A 104 7.85 7.67 11.25
C LYS A 104 8.92 6.71 10.77
N PHE A 105 8.50 5.57 10.22
CA PHE A 105 9.42 4.60 9.61
C PHE A 105 9.58 4.93 8.12
N ALA A 106 10.78 5.36 7.73
CA ALA A 106 11.09 5.68 6.34
C ALA A 106 12.53 5.26 6.00
N ASN A 107 12.75 4.63 4.85
CA ASN A 107 14.09 4.23 4.37
C ASN A 107 14.91 3.42 5.40
N LYS A 108 14.29 2.46 6.09
CA LYS A 108 14.90 1.66 7.18
C LYS A 108 15.40 2.49 8.38
N LYS A 109 14.99 3.75 8.51
CA LYS A 109 15.29 4.63 9.65
C LYS A 109 14.01 4.96 10.41
N VAL A 110 14.15 5.14 11.72
CA VAL A 110 13.11 5.68 12.60
C VAL A 110 13.34 7.18 12.73
N ILE A 111 12.37 7.99 12.30
CA ILE A 111 12.41 9.44 12.40
C ILE A 111 11.44 9.87 13.49
N THR A 112 11.94 10.56 14.51
CA THR A 112 11.11 11.10 15.60
C THR A 112 10.77 12.55 15.30
N ILE A 113 9.48 12.89 15.27
CA ILE A 113 8.96 14.23 15.01
C ILE A 113 8.27 14.72 16.28
N LYS A 114 8.79 15.78 16.90
CA LYS A 114 8.14 16.45 18.05
C LYS A 114 6.84 17.11 17.59
N ARG A 115 5.78 16.99 18.38
CA ARG A 115 4.43 17.48 18.05
C ARG A 115 4.04 18.66 18.92
#